data_AF-A0A9D5PAE2-F1
#
_entry.id   AF-A0A9D5PAE2-F1
#
_cell.length_a   1.000
_cell.length_b   1.000
_cell.length_c   1.000
_cell.angle_alpha   90.00
_cell.angle_beta   90.00
_cell.angle_gamma   90.00
#
_symmetry.space_group_name_H-M   'P 1'
#
loop_
_entity.id
_entity.type
_entity.pdbx_description
1 polymer ?
#
loop_
_entity_poly.entity_id
_entity_poly.type
_entity_poly.pdbx_seq_one_letter_code
_entity_poly.pdbx_strand_id
1 'polypeptide(L)'
;MKRFIYSVLASFMLCAFLSACDEDQELCINLAGGWHGDFGAFYVDSITSDTSYSNSSYVIFTPQYPNEKYGSGTQTDYYSGGKSVTSDINWEIIYGRIYLTYRDDPSRDVRLTEYTLNDSAFFGYFPDDRQFDMHKDK
;
A
#
# COMPACT_ATOMS: atom_id res chain seq x y z
N MET A 1 10.92 -41.63 -17.52
CA MET A 1 11.32 -40.82 -16.34
C MET A 1 11.43 -39.33 -16.65
N LYS A 2 12.17 -38.87 -17.68
CA LYS A 2 12.25 -37.44 -18.04
C LYS A 2 10.89 -36.77 -18.33
N ARG A 3 9.97 -37.45 -19.05
CA ARG A 3 8.61 -36.95 -19.34
C ARG A 3 7.72 -36.75 -18.10
N PHE A 4 7.95 -37.49 -17.03
CA PHE A 4 7.17 -37.40 -15.79
C PHE A 4 7.59 -36.19 -14.94
N ILE A 5 8.89 -35.84 -15.00
CA ILE A 5 9.46 -34.69 -14.29
C ILE A 5 8.91 -33.36 -14.85
N TYR A 6 8.78 -33.25 -16.18
CA TYR A 6 8.21 -32.04 -16.81
C TYR A 6 6.72 -31.83 -16.46
N SER A 7 5.94 -32.90 -16.32
CA SER A 7 4.53 -32.82 -15.91
C SER A 7 4.36 -32.34 -14.47
N VAL A 8 5.24 -32.79 -13.56
CA VAL A 8 5.21 -32.38 -12.14
C VAL A 8 5.66 -30.93 -11.95
N LEU A 9 6.70 -30.49 -12.67
CA LEU A 9 7.16 -29.10 -12.66
C LEU A 9 6.11 -28.12 -13.25
N ALA A 10 5.41 -28.51 -14.31
CA ALA A 10 4.34 -27.69 -14.89
C ALA A 10 3.12 -27.55 -13.95
N SER A 11 2.77 -28.61 -13.21
CA SER A 11 1.66 -28.57 -12.24
C SER A 11 1.98 -27.74 -11.00
N PHE A 12 3.24 -27.74 -10.53
CA PHE A 12 3.67 -26.93 -9.39
C PHE A 12 3.64 -25.43 -9.70
N MET A 13 4.05 -25.08 -10.93
CA MET A 13 4.04 -23.70 -11.40
C MET A 13 2.60 -23.16 -11.52
N LEU A 14 1.65 -23.99 -11.97
CA LEU A 14 0.23 -23.61 -12.05
C LEU A 14 -0.41 -23.34 -10.68
N CYS A 15 -0.11 -24.16 -9.67
CA CYS A 15 -0.65 -23.98 -8.32
C CYS A 15 -0.14 -22.70 -7.64
N ALA A 16 1.12 -22.32 -7.86
CA ALA A 16 1.69 -21.10 -7.31
C ALA A 16 1.05 -19.82 -7.91
N PHE A 17 0.62 -19.86 -9.17
CA PHE A 17 -0.10 -18.74 -9.79
C PHE A 17 -1.54 -18.61 -9.29
N LEU A 18 -2.20 -19.74 -8.99
CA LEU A 18 -3.57 -19.73 -8.45
C LEU A 18 -3.61 -19.20 -7.01
N SER A 19 -2.69 -19.64 -6.14
CA SER A 19 -2.64 -19.17 -4.75
C SER A 19 -2.33 -17.68 -4.63
N ALA A 20 -1.43 -17.17 -5.48
CA ALA A 20 -1.13 -15.73 -5.50
C ALA A 20 -2.33 -14.88 -5.93
N CYS A 21 -3.23 -15.43 -6.76
CA CYS A 21 -4.45 -14.72 -7.14
C CYS A 21 -5.43 -14.60 -5.97
N ASP A 22 -5.58 -15.67 -5.18
CA ASP A 22 -6.45 -15.70 -4.00
C ASP A 22 -5.90 -14.82 -2.87
N GLU A 23 -4.58 -14.87 -2.62
CA GLU A 23 -3.90 -14.05 -1.60
C GLU A 23 -3.97 -12.55 -1.92
N ASP A 24 -3.68 -12.16 -3.17
CA ASP A 24 -3.75 -10.75 -3.56
C ASP A 24 -5.20 -10.21 -3.48
N GLN A 25 -6.19 -11.07 -3.73
CA GLN A 25 -7.59 -10.70 -3.62
C GLN A 25 -8.02 -10.49 -2.16
N GLU A 26 -7.57 -11.34 -1.24
CA GLU A 26 -7.79 -11.14 0.20
C GLU A 26 -7.13 -9.85 0.69
N LEU A 27 -5.89 -9.58 0.26
CA LEU A 27 -5.20 -8.33 0.56
C LEU A 27 -5.97 -7.11 0.04
N CYS A 28 -6.54 -7.19 -1.17
CA CYS A 28 -7.39 -6.12 -1.71
C CYS A 28 -8.61 -5.85 -0.84
N ILE A 29 -9.32 -6.90 -0.43
CA ILE A 29 -10.52 -6.78 0.42
C ILE A 29 -10.15 -6.12 1.74
N ASN A 30 -9.02 -6.53 2.34
CA ASN A 30 -8.57 -5.98 3.61
C ASN A 30 -8.08 -4.54 3.45
N LEU A 31 -7.39 -4.19 2.36
CA LEU A 31 -6.87 -2.85 2.11
C LEU A 31 -7.97 -1.83 1.82
N ALA A 32 -9.05 -2.23 1.15
CA ALA A 32 -10.12 -1.32 0.75
C ALA A 32 -10.77 -0.61 1.95
N GLY A 33 -11.01 0.70 1.81
CA GLY A 33 -11.63 1.54 2.84
C GLY A 33 -10.73 2.67 3.34
N GLY A 34 -11.18 3.34 4.41
CA GLY A 34 -10.49 4.43 5.08
C GLY A 34 -9.59 3.93 6.21
N TRP A 35 -8.42 4.55 6.32
CA TRP A 35 -7.37 4.24 7.30
C TRP A 35 -6.87 5.51 7.95
N HIS A 36 -6.77 5.52 9.27
CA HIS A 36 -6.26 6.66 10.05
C HIS A 36 -5.06 6.23 10.91
N GLY A 37 -4.07 7.10 11.06
CA GLY A 37 -2.89 6.77 11.88
C GLY A 37 -1.67 7.57 11.49
N ASP A 38 -0.48 7.03 11.71
CA ASP A 38 0.77 7.59 11.21
C ASP A 38 1.18 6.86 9.93
N PHE A 39 1.04 7.55 8.78
CA PHE A 39 1.48 7.00 7.49
C PHE A 39 2.94 7.36 7.17
N GLY A 40 3.69 7.84 8.17
CA GLY A 40 5.09 8.22 8.08
C GLY A 40 5.35 9.48 7.27
N ALA A 41 4.33 10.22 6.84
CA ALA A 41 4.48 11.31 5.90
C ALA A 41 5.35 12.44 6.45
N PHE A 42 6.20 12.99 5.59
CA PHE A 42 7.03 14.15 5.91
C PHE A 42 7.23 15.00 4.66
N TYR A 43 7.59 16.26 4.86
CA TYR A 43 8.16 17.08 3.81
C TYR A 43 9.41 17.79 4.32
N VAL A 44 10.32 18.09 3.41
CA VAL A 44 11.52 18.88 3.67
C VAL A 44 11.30 20.26 3.09
N ASP A 45 11.42 21.30 3.92
CA ASP A 45 11.36 22.68 3.46
C ASP A 45 12.58 22.97 2.55
N SER A 46 12.33 23.43 1.33
CA SER A 46 13.40 23.63 0.34
C SER A 46 14.30 24.83 0.65
N ILE A 47 13.88 25.74 1.53
CA ILE A 47 14.62 26.94 1.92
C ILE A 47 15.41 26.67 3.19
N THR A 48 14.78 26.11 4.23
CA THR A 48 15.43 25.90 5.53
C THR A 48 16.07 24.52 5.68
N SER A 49 15.73 23.57 4.81
CA SER A 49 16.08 22.15 4.93
C SER A 49 15.48 21.47 6.18
N ASP A 50 14.51 22.10 6.83
CA ASP A 50 13.83 21.52 7.99
C ASP A 50 12.84 20.44 7.55
N THR A 51 12.88 19.29 8.23
CA THR A 51 11.92 18.21 8.03
C THR A 51 10.71 18.40 8.95
N SER A 52 9.53 18.47 8.35
CA SER A 52 8.26 18.48 9.06
C SER A 52 7.57 17.13 8.89
N TYR A 53 7.35 16.43 9.99
CA TYR A 53 6.61 15.16 10.02
C TYR A 53 5.11 15.43 10.24
N SER A 54 4.26 14.62 9.60
CA SER A 54 2.83 14.63 9.88
C SER A 54 2.57 14.15 11.31
N ASN A 55 1.60 14.77 11.99
CA ASN A 55 1.08 14.27 13.27
C ASN A 55 0.19 13.04 13.07
N SER A 56 -0.51 12.99 11.93
CA SER A 56 -1.34 11.88 11.51
C SER A 56 -1.64 11.98 10.02
N SER A 57 -2.13 10.90 9.45
CA SER A 57 -2.59 10.78 8.09
C SER A 57 -3.94 10.07 8.03
N TYR A 58 -4.67 10.34 6.97
CA TYR A 58 -5.87 9.62 6.58
C TYR A 58 -5.75 9.16 5.14
N VAL A 59 -5.88 7.85 4.90
CA VAL A 59 -5.70 7.24 3.57
C VAL A 59 -6.95 6.47 3.20
N ILE A 60 -7.48 6.69 2.01
CA ILE A 60 -8.63 5.95 1.46
C ILE A 60 -8.16 5.13 0.27
N PHE A 61 -8.40 3.83 0.29
CA PHE A 61 -8.22 2.94 -0.86
C PHE A 61 -9.58 2.54 -1.43
N THR A 62 -9.88 2.99 -2.65
CA THR A 62 -11.11 2.70 -3.38
C THR A 62 -10.82 1.77 -4.57
N PRO A 63 -11.28 0.50 -4.54
CA PRO A 63 -11.14 -0.41 -5.67
C PRO A 63 -11.86 0.12 -6.91
N GLN A 64 -11.28 -0.10 -8.10
CA GLN A 64 -11.94 0.29 -9.36
C GLN A 64 -13.27 -0.44 -9.56
N TYR A 65 -13.32 -1.72 -9.17
CA TYR A 65 -14.52 -2.55 -9.05
C TYR A 65 -14.42 -3.45 -7.80
N PRO A 66 -15.51 -4.07 -7.33
CA PRO A 66 -15.44 -4.97 -6.18
C PRO A 66 -14.40 -6.08 -6.37
N ASN A 67 -13.51 -6.23 -5.40
CA ASN A 67 -12.40 -7.20 -5.37
C ASN A 67 -11.30 -7.00 -6.43
N GLU A 68 -11.25 -5.85 -7.11
CA GLU A 68 -10.15 -5.54 -8.02
C GLU A 68 -8.88 -5.17 -7.28
N LYS A 69 -7.76 -5.75 -7.70
CA LYS A 69 -6.44 -5.56 -7.10
C LYS A 69 -5.80 -4.21 -7.42
N TYR A 70 -6.57 -3.26 -7.88
CA TYR A 70 -6.13 -1.91 -8.21
C TYR A 70 -7.27 -0.92 -8.06
N GLY A 71 -6.91 0.34 -7.90
CA GLY A 71 -7.88 1.40 -7.78
C GLY A 71 -7.28 2.76 -7.57
N SER A 72 -8.12 3.65 -7.08
CA SER A 72 -7.79 5.03 -6.76
C SER A 72 -7.90 5.26 -5.26
N GLY A 73 -7.34 6.38 -4.80
CA GLY A 73 -7.40 6.75 -3.40
C GLY A 73 -6.92 8.17 -3.18
N THR A 74 -6.97 8.55 -1.91
CA THR A 74 -6.41 9.82 -1.43
C THR A 74 -5.61 9.56 -0.17
N GLN A 75 -4.55 10.34 0.02
CA GLN A 75 -3.81 10.46 1.27
C GLN A 75 -3.90 11.90 1.74
N THR A 76 -4.35 12.12 2.98
CA THR A 76 -4.36 13.43 3.63
C THR A 76 -3.46 13.41 4.84
N ASP A 77 -2.43 14.23 4.84
CA ASP A 77 -1.46 14.35 5.94
C ASP A 77 -1.74 15.62 6.75
N TYR A 78 -1.78 15.49 8.07
CA TYR A 78 -2.07 16.57 9.00
C TYR A 78 -0.80 16.98 9.75
N TYR A 79 -0.39 18.24 9.60
CA TYR A 79 0.83 18.79 10.18
C TYR A 79 0.53 19.71 11.36
N SER A 80 1.56 20.04 12.13
CA SER A 80 1.46 21.06 13.19
C SER A 80 0.95 22.39 12.65
N GLY A 81 0.15 23.10 13.45
CA GLY A 81 -0.42 24.39 13.05
C GLY A 81 -1.68 24.31 12.18
N GLY A 82 -2.29 23.13 12.05
CA GLY A 82 -3.57 22.94 11.36
C GLY A 82 -3.47 22.89 9.83
N LYS A 83 -2.25 22.82 9.28
CA LYS A 83 -2.00 22.61 7.86
C LYS A 83 -2.30 21.15 7.50
N SER A 84 -2.98 20.93 6.38
CA SER A 84 -3.12 19.61 5.78
C SER A 84 -2.70 19.62 4.32
N VAL A 85 -2.25 18.48 3.82
CA VAL A 85 -1.93 18.26 2.41
C VAL A 85 -2.64 16.99 1.95
N THR A 86 -3.43 17.09 0.88
CA THR A 86 -4.08 15.93 0.27
C THR A 86 -3.40 15.61 -1.06
N SER A 87 -3.11 14.34 -1.29
CA SER A 87 -2.53 13.81 -2.52
C SER A 87 -3.40 12.71 -3.09
N ASP A 88 -3.54 12.72 -4.41
CA ASP A 88 -4.22 11.67 -5.16
C ASP A 88 -3.27 10.49 -5.40
N ILE A 89 -3.74 9.29 -5.08
CA ILE A 89 -2.98 8.05 -5.27
C ILE A 89 -3.74 7.09 -6.21
N ASN A 90 -2.98 6.37 -7.03
CA ASN A 90 -3.39 5.09 -7.56
C ASN A 90 -2.73 3.99 -6.73
N TRP A 91 -3.39 2.84 -6.61
CA TRP A 91 -2.82 1.70 -5.93
C TRP A 91 -3.03 0.42 -6.74
N GLU A 92 -2.11 -0.52 -6.57
CA GLU A 92 -2.18 -1.86 -7.17
C GLU A 92 -1.52 -2.89 -6.25
N ILE A 93 -2.07 -4.12 -6.22
CA ILE A 93 -1.52 -5.27 -5.50
C ILE A 93 -1.03 -6.29 -6.52
N ILE A 94 0.27 -6.58 -6.48
CA ILE A 94 0.90 -7.56 -7.36
C ILE A 94 1.85 -8.46 -6.57
N TYR A 95 1.52 -9.75 -6.45
CA TYR A 95 2.33 -10.74 -5.74
C TYR A 95 2.62 -10.35 -4.28
N GLY A 96 1.57 -9.97 -3.54
CA GLY A 96 1.62 -9.59 -2.12
C GLY A 96 2.34 -8.27 -1.85
N ARG A 97 2.46 -7.39 -2.85
CA ARG A 97 3.10 -6.08 -2.73
C ARG A 97 2.12 -5.00 -3.10
N ILE A 98 2.04 -3.96 -2.28
CA ILE A 98 1.21 -2.78 -2.53
C ILE A 98 2.08 -1.73 -3.21
N TYR A 99 1.67 -1.30 -4.40
CA TYR A 99 2.26 -0.21 -5.14
C TYR A 99 1.37 1.01 -4.96
N LEU A 100 1.96 2.15 -4.58
CA LEU A 100 1.29 3.44 -4.50
C LEU A 100 1.95 4.38 -5.50
N THR A 101 1.16 4.93 -6.41
CA THR A 101 1.59 5.91 -7.40
C THR A 101 0.91 7.24 -7.11
N TYR A 102 1.68 8.28 -6.84
CA TYR A 102 1.18 9.63 -6.55
C TYR A 102 1.03 10.40 -7.85
N ARG A 103 -0.22 10.75 -8.21
CA ARG A 103 -0.52 11.30 -9.54
C ARG A 103 0.21 12.61 -9.84
N ASP A 104 0.35 13.45 -8.82
CA ASP A 104 0.94 14.79 -8.95
C ASP A 104 2.42 14.84 -8.54
N ASP A 105 2.95 13.77 -7.95
CA ASP A 105 4.34 13.72 -7.48
C ASP A 105 4.92 12.29 -7.54
N PRO A 106 5.35 11.83 -8.73
CA PRO A 106 5.93 10.50 -8.90
C PRO A 106 7.20 10.23 -8.08
N SER A 107 7.83 11.28 -7.52
CA SER A 107 9.00 11.08 -6.65
C SER A 107 8.64 10.42 -5.32
N ARG A 108 7.35 10.40 -4.97
CA ARG A 108 6.79 9.76 -3.78
C ARG A 108 6.27 8.34 -4.02
N ASP A 109 6.33 7.87 -5.27
CA ASP A 109 5.91 6.52 -5.62
C ASP A 109 6.62 5.48 -4.76
N VAL A 110 5.86 4.53 -4.23
CA VAL A 110 6.40 3.60 -3.26
C VAL A 110 5.83 2.21 -3.41
N ARG A 111 6.67 1.22 -3.14
CA ARG A 111 6.32 -0.19 -3.11
C ARG A 111 6.49 -0.71 -1.69
N LEU A 112 5.39 -1.06 -1.05
CA LEU A 112 5.37 -1.66 0.27
C LEU A 112 5.56 -3.18 0.15
N THR A 113 6.61 -3.68 0.80
CA THR A 113 6.96 -5.11 0.84
C THR A 113 7.01 -5.68 2.25
N GLU A 114 7.19 -4.83 3.26
CA GLU A 114 7.33 -5.22 4.66
C GLU A 114 6.18 -4.64 5.46
N TYR A 115 5.02 -5.32 5.43
CA TYR A 115 3.83 -4.86 6.12
C TYR A 115 3.01 -6.03 6.68
N THR A 116 2.18 -5.72 7.65
CA THR A 116 1.09 -6.57 8.13
C THR A 116 -0.22 -5.84 7.86
N LEU A 117 -1.18 -6.55 7.27
CA LEU A 117 -2.50 -6.01 6.93
C LEU A 117 -3.58 -7.02 7.37
N ASN A 118 -4.58 -6.52 8.08
CA ASN A 118 -5.80 -7.24 8.41
C ASN A 118 -7.00 -6.27 8.43
N ASP A 119 -8.18 -6.73 8.83
CA ASP A 119 -9.41 -5.92 8.84
C ASP A 119 -9.40 -4.67 9.76
N SER A 120 -8.36 -4.49 10.59
CA SER A 120 -8.31 -3.42 11.59
C SER A 120 -6.97 -2.69 11.68
N ALA A 121 -5.89 -3.29 11.19
CA ALA A 121 -4.53 -2.77 11.33
C ALA A 121 -3.76 -2.90 10.01
N PHE A 122 -3.03 -1.84 9.68
CA PHE A 122 -2.14 -1.78 8.54
C PHE A 122 -0.86 -1.05 8.95
N PHE A 123 0.19 -1.82 9.21
CA PHE A 123 1.45 -1.28 9.75
C PHE A 123 2.64 -1.98 9.10
N GLY A 124 3.78 -1.31 9.09
CA GLY A 124 4.97 -1.83 8.43
C GLY A 124 6.05 -0.78 8.23
N TYR A 125 6.89 -1.03 7.23
CA TYR A 125 8.00 -0.16 6.87
C TYR A 125 7.96 0.21 5.39
N PHE A 126 8.26 1.47 5.12
CA PHE A 126 8.62 1.95 3.79
C PHE A 126 10.02 1.46 3.41
N PRO A 127 10.40 1.49 2.11
CA PRO A 127 11.73 1.07 1.65
C PRO A 127 12.91 1.86 2.23
N ASP A 128 12.65 3.02 2.84
CA ASP A 128 13.62 3.87 3.52
C ASP A 128 13.62 3.67 5.05
N ASP A 129 13.15 2.52 5.52
CA ASP A 129 13.06 2.11 6.92
C ASP A 129 12.12 2.96 7.80
N ARG A 130 11.36 3.90 7.20
CA ARG A 130 10.33 4.62 7.95
C ARG A 130 9.18 3.69 8.30
N GLN A 131 8.78 3.69 9.56
CA GLN A 131 7.62 2.94 10.02
C GLN A 131 6.32 3.68 9.67
N PHE A 132 5.25 2.92 9.45
CA PHE A 132 3.88 3.41 9.48
C PHE A 132 2.99 2.50 10.33
N ASP A 133 1.93 3.05 10.90
CA ASP A 133 0.92 2.35 11.69
C ASP A 133 -0.44 3.01 11.51
N MET A 134 -1.37 2.26 10.89
CA MET A 134 -2.68 2.72 10.50
C MET A 134 -3.77 1.79 11.04
N HIS A 135 -4.91 2.38 11.35
CA HIS A 135 -6.10 1.69 11.84
C HIS A 135 -7.27 1.93 10.91
N LYS A 136 -8.07 0.89 10.68
CA LYS A 136 -9.22 0.98 9.78
C LYS A 136 -10.35 1.78 10.42
N ASP A 137 -11.03 2.61 9.63
CA ASP A 137 -12.26 3.25 10.05
C ASP A 137 -13.34 2.20 10.35
N LYS A 138 -14.14 2.46 11.38
CA LYS A 138 -15.27 1.60 11.78
C LYS A 138 -16.50 1.79 10.91
#